data_AF-A0A0F0FXQ9-F1
#
_entry.id   AF-A0A0F0FXQ9-F1
#
_cell.length_a   1.000
_cell.length_b   1.000
_cell.length_c   1.000
_cell.angle_alpha   90.00
_cell.angle_beta   90.00
_cell.angle_gamma   90.00
#
_symmetry.space_group_name_H-M   'P 1'
#
loop_
_entity.id
_entity.type
_entity.pdbx_description
1 polymer ?
#
loop_
_entity_poly.entity_id
_entity_poly.type
_entity_poly.pdbx_seq_one_letter_code
_entity_poly.pdbx_strand_id
1 'polypeptide(L)'
;MKTFALYLVTACAEILGCYLPYLWLRQGANAWILIPGALALVLFAWLLSLHPDASGRVYAAYGGIYIAVAIAWLWLVDGVRPSHWDLAGVAVAIAGMAIIVFQPR
;
A
#
# COMPACT_ATOMS: atom_id res chain seq x y z
N MET A 1 -0.15 -18.22 1.44
CA MET A 1 -0.12 -17.69 0.06
C MET A 1 -1.31 -16.80 -0.26
N LYS A 2 -2.56 -17.20 0.04
CA LYS A 2 -3.76 -16.36 -0.21
C LYS A 2 -3.73 -15.00 0.51
N THR A 3 -3.28 -14.95 1.76
CA THR A 3 -3.26 -13.70 2.56
C THR A 3 -2.25 -12.67 2.05
N PHE A 4 -1.07 -13.11 1.61
CA PHE A 4 -0.04 -12.22 1.06
C PHE A 4 -0.50 -11.55 -0.25
N ALA A 5 -1.12 -12.33 -1.13
CA ALA A 5 -1.73 -11.78 -2.35
C ALA A 5 -2.84 -10.77 -2.02
N LEU A 6 -3.62 -11.03 -0.96
CA LEU A 6 -4.68 -10.12 -0.51
C LEU A 6 -4.10 -8.81 0.01
N TYR A 7 -3.03 -8.84 0.81
CA TYR A 7 -2.31 -7.63 1.24
C TYR A 7 -1.73 -6.85 0.06
N LEU A 8 -1.18 -7.53 -0.95
CA LEU A 8 -0.62 -6.88 -2.13
C LEU A 8 -1.70 -6.13 -2.94
N VAL A 9 -2.84 -6.78 -3.19
CA VAL A 9 -3.97 -6.16 -3.91
C VAL A 9 -4.53 -4.99 -3.10
N THR A 10 -4.62 -5.15 -1.78
CA THR A 10 -5.02 -4.07 -0.85
C THR A 10 -4.09 -2.86 -0.99
N ALA A 11 -2.77 -3.08 -1.02
CA ALA A 11 -1.78 -2.01 -1.13
C ALA A 11 -1.85 -1.27 -2.47
N CYS A 12 -1.99 -2.01 -3.57
CA CYS A 12 -2.18 -1.41 -4.89
C CYS A 12 -3.46 -0.57 -4.96
N ALA A 13 -4.55 -1.04 -4.36
CA ALA A 13 -5.82 -0.32 -4.34
C ALA A 13 -5.72 1.01 -3.56
N GLU A 14 -5.04 1.02 -2.41
CA GLU A 14 -4.82 2.26 -1.66
C GLU A 14 -3.93 3.25 -2.43
N ILE A 15 -2.81 2.78 -2.98
CA ILE A 15 -1.88 3.63 -3.72
C ILE A 15 -2.58 4.24 -4.94
N LEU A 16 -3.33 3.45 -5.71
CA LEU A 16 -4.16 3.96 -6.81
C LEU A 16 -5.20 4.97 -6.33
N GLY A 17 -5.89 4.66 -5.24
CA GLY A 17 -6.90 5.51 -4.63
C GLY A 17 -6.37 6.87 -4.19
N CYS A 18 -5.12 6.93 -3.75
CA CYS A 18 -4.43 8.17 -3.33
C CYS A 18 -3.73 8.89 -4.50
N TYR A 19 -3.22 8.15 -5.47
CA TYR A 19 -2.47 8.69 -6.61
C TYR A 19 -3.39 9.40 -7.63
N LEU A 20 -4.59 8.89 -7.86
CA LEU A 20 -5.54 9.49 -8.81
C LEU A 20 -6.01 10.90 -8.38
N PRO A 21 -6.38 11.16 -7.10
CA PRO A 21 -6.60 12.52 -6.62
C PRO A 21 -5.36 13.42 -6.72
N TYR A 22 -4.17 12.88 -6.49
CA TYR A 22 -2.92 13.62 -6.64
C TYR A 22 -2.69 14.09 -8.09
N LEU A 23 -2.93 13.23 -9.09
CA LEU A 23 -2.90 13.59 -10.51
C LEU A 23 -3.84 14.75 -10.84
N TRP A 24 -5.05 14.75 -10.28
CA TRP A 24 -6.03 15.83 -10.50
C TRP A 24 -5.55 17.14 -9.89
N LEU A 25 -5.16 17.11 -8.61
CA LEU A 25 -4.79 18.32 -7.86
C LEU A 25 -3.43 18.92 -8.25
N ARG A 26 -2.47 18.08 -8.64
CA ARG A 26 -1.06 18.50 -8.84
C ARG A 26 -0.60 18.43 -10.29
N GLN A 27 -1.22 17.61 -11.13
CA GLN A 27 -0.79 17.40 -12.52
C GLN A 27 -1.82 17.84 -13.55
N GLY A 28 -2.92 18.48 -13.12
CA GLY A 28 -3.94 19.03 -14.02
C GLY A 28 -4.74 17.96 -14.78
N ALA A 29 -4.75 16.72 -14.29
CA ALA A 29 -5.55 15.65 -14.86
C ALA A 29 -7.05 15.96 -14.72
N ASN A 30 -7.92 15.30 -15.48
CA ASN A 30 -9.35 15.58 -15.46
C ASN A 30 -10.03 15.01 -14.20
N ALA A 31 -11.02 15.70 -13.63
CA ALA A 31 -11.74 15.30 -12.41
C ALA A 31 -12.41 13.91 -12.50
N TRP A 32 -12.62 13.40 -13.72
CA TRP A 32 -13.14 12.05 -13.95
C TRP A 32 -12.28 10.93 -13.32
N ILE A 33 -10.99 11.17 -13.08
CA ILE A 33 -10.11 10.20 -12.42
C ILE A 33 -10.44 10.00 -10.93
N LEU A 34 -11.24 10.89 -10.33
CA LEU A 34 -11.69 10.75 -8.94
C LEU A 34 -12.65 9.58 -8.77
N ILE A 35 -13.40 9.22 -9.82
CA ILE A 35 -14.33 8.08 -9.78
C ILE A 35 -13.56 6.75 -9.59
N PRO A 36 -12.59 6.39 -10.44
CA PRO A 36 -11.79 5.19 -10.21
C PRO A 36 -10.94 5.29 -8.92
N GLY A 37 -10.50 6.48 -8.52
CA GLY A 37 -9.81 6.68 -7.24
C GLY A 37 -10.69 6.34 -6.03
N ALA A 38 -11.92 6.85 -6.01
CA ALA A 38 -12.89 6.54 -4.95
C ALA A 38 -13.26 5.05 -4.93
N LEU A 39 -13.45 4.43 -6.10
CA LEU A 39 -13.71 3.00 -6.20
C LEU A 39 -12.53 2.16 -5.66
N ALA A 40 -11.30 2.58 -5.91
CA ALA A 40 -10.11 1.92 -5.39
C ALA A 40 -10.02 2.01 -3.86
N LEU A 41 -10.37 3.15 -3.26
CA LEU A 41 -10.44 3.31 -1.81
C LEU A 41 -11.56 2.48 -1.17
N VAL A 42 -12.72 2.39 -1.81
CA VAL A 42 -13.81 1.50 -1.35
C VAL A 42 -13.37 0.03 -1.41
N LEU A 43 -12.71 -0.36 -2.51
CA LEU A 43 -12.16 -1.70 -2.68
C LEU A 43 -11.11 -2.02 -1.61
N PHE A 44 -10.21 -1.07 -1.31
CA PHE A 44 -9.24 -1.18 -0.23
C PHE A 44 -9.90 -1.45 1.13
N ALA A 45 -10.89 -0.63 1.51
CA ALA A 45 -11.60 -0.78 2.78
C ALA A 45 -12.30 -2.15 2.88
N TRP A 46 -12.90 -2.61 1.78
CA TRP A 46 -13.54 -3.92 1.74
C TRP A 46 -12.52 -5.07 1.83
N LEU A 47 -11.41 -5.01 1.09
CA LEU A 47 -10.34 -6.01 1.15
C LEU A 47 -9.77 -6.15 2.57
N LEU A 48 -9.60 -5.02 3.27
CA LEU A 48 -9.08 -5.05 4.63
C LEU A 48 -10.01 -5.82 5.59
N SER A 49 -11.33 -5.71 5.40
CA SER A 49 -12.34 -6.41 6.20
C SER A 49 -12.31 -7.94 6.06
N LEU A 50 -11.69 -8.46 5.01
CA LEU A 50 -11.60 -9.90 4.74
C LEU A 50 -10.48 -10.60 5.53
N HIS A 51 -9.65 -9.85 6.26
CA HIS A 51 -8.58 -10.46 7.05
C HIS A 51 -9.12 -11.04 8.37
N PRO A 52 -8.86 -12.33 8.67
CA PRO A 52 -9.40 -13.01 9.86
C PRO A 52 -8.67 -12.68 11.17
N ASP A 53 -7.68 -11.78 11.15
CA ASP A 53 -6.85 -11.42 12.32
C ASP A 53 -7.33 -10.11 12.97
N ALA A 54 -6.87 -9.84 14.20
CA ALA A 54 -7.15 -8.59 14.89
C ALA A 54 -6.78 -7.38 14.03
N SER A 55 -7.71 -6.43 13.87
CA SER A 55 -7.59 -5.31 12.92
C SER A 55 -6.26 -4.56 13.06
N GLY A 56 -5.80 -4.28 14.28
CA GLY A 56 -4.51 -3.61 14.51
C GLY A 56 -3.29 -4.38 13.99
N ARG A 57 -3.28 -5.72 14.07
CA ARG A 57 -2.20 -6.55 13.53
C ARG A 57 -2.26 -6.62 12.01
N VAL A 58 -3.46 -6.61 11.43
CA VAL A 58 -3.67 -6.52 9.97
C VAL A 58 -3.14 -5.20 9.44
N TYR A 59 -3.44 -4.07 10.10
CA TYR A 59 -2.88 -2.76 9.72
C TYR A 59 -1.36 -2.71 9.84
N ALA A 60 -0.78 -3.32 10.88
CA ALA A 60 0.67 -3.40 11.02
C ALA A 60 1.33 -4.26 9.94
N ALA A 61 0.73 -5.42 9.62
CA ALA A 61 1.16 -6.29 8.51
C ALA A 61 1.07 -5.56 7.16
N TYR A 62 -0.04 -4.87 6.96
CA TYR A 62 -0.31 -4.08 5.79
C TYR A 62 0.71 -2.94 5.60
N GLY A 63 1.04 -2.21 6.66
CA GLY A 63 1.95 -1.05 6.60
C GLY A 63 3.35 -1.39 6.07
N GLY A 64 3.90 -2.56 6.44
CA GLY A 64 5.18 -3.01 5.91
C GLY A 64 5.14 -3.31 4.41
N ILE A 65 4.07 -3.97 3.95
CA ILE A 65 3.84 -4.24 2.52
C ILE A 65 3.61 -2.94 1.76
N TYR A 66 2.81 -2.03 2.31
CA TYR A 66 2.53 -0.72 1.74
C TYR A 66 3.81 0.06 1.45
N ILE A 67 4.74 0.12 2.41
CA ILE A 67 6.03 0.81 2.23
C ILE A 67 6.83 0.21 1.06
N ALA A 68 6.88 -1.12 0.96
CA ALA A 68 7.56 -1.78 -0.15
C ALA A 68 6.91 -1.47 -1.52
N VAL A 69 5.58 -1.51 -1.59
CA VAL A 69 4.84 -1.19 -2.81
C VAL A 69 4.97 0.29 -3.17
N ALA A 70 4.98 1.20 -2.20
CA ALA A 70 5.17 2.62 -2.41
C ALA A 70 6.55 2.94 -3.04
N ILE A 71 7.62 2.30 -2.57
CA ILE A 71 8.95 2.45 -3.19
C ILE A 71 9.02 1.80 -4.58
N ALA A 72 8.32 0.68 -4.80
CA ALA A 72 8.19 0.10 -6.15
C ALA A 72 7.42 1.05 -7.09
N TRP A 73 6.38 1.72 -6.58
CA TRP A 73 5.60 2.72 -7.33
C TRP A 73 6.44 3.94 -7.69
N LEU A 74 7.23 4.45 -6.74
CA LEU A 74 8.19 5.53 -6.96
C LEU A 74 9.13 5.21 -8.14
N TRP A 75 9.56 3.95 -8.24
CA TRP A 75 10.42 3.52 -9.34
C TRP A 75 9.68 3.35 -10.66
N LEU A 76 8.53 2.66 -10.65
CA LEU A 76 7.85 2.22 -11.87
C LEU A 76 6.96 3.31 -12.49
N VAL A 77 6.29 4.11 -11.66
CA VAL A 77 5.29 5.09 -12.09
C VAL A 77 5.87 6.50 -12.06
N ASP A 78 6.55 6.87 -10.97
CA ASP A 78 7.16 8.20 -10.87
C ASP A 78 8.55 8.26 -11.56
N GLY A 79 9.10 7.11 -11.97
CA GLY A 79 10.37 7.02 -12.71
C GLY A 79 11.61 7.37 -11.89
N VAL A 80 11.49 7.48 -10.56
CA VAL A 80 12.57 7.86 -9.64
C VAL A 80 13.23 6.59 -9.12
N ARG A 81 14.52 6.40 -9.43
CA ARG A 81 15.26 5.22 -8.95
C ARG A 81 15.39 5.26 -7.42
N PRO A 82 14.98 4.19 -6.71
CA PRO A 82 15.13 4.11 -5.26
C PRO A 82 16.59 4.27 -4.86
N SER A 83 16.83 5.08 -3.84
CA SER A 83 18.14 5.24 -3.23
C SER A 83 18.46 4.09 -2.28
N HIS A 84 19.72 3.96 -1.90
CA HIS A 84 20.14 3.01 -0.86
C HIS A 84 19.43 3.26 0.49
N TRP A 85 19.06 4.51 0.77
CA TRP A 85 18.30 4.87 1.97
C TRP A 85 16.85 4.39 1.90
N ASP A 86 16.22 4.46 0.72
CA ASP A 86 14.86 3.94 0.52
C ASP A 86 14.83 2.43 0.73
N LEU A 87 15.80 1.71 0.18
CA LEU A 87 15.93 0.26 0.37
C LEU A 87 16.18 -0.12 1.83
N ALA A 88 17.02 0.63 2.54
CA ALA A 88 17.25 0.44 3.97
C ALA A 88 15.96 0.68 4.78
N GLY A 89 15.21 1.74 4.45
CA GLY A 89 13.92 2.03 5.08
C GLY A 89 12.89 0.93 4.87
N VAL A 90 12.77 0.41 3.63
CA VAL A 90 11.91 -0.74 3.32
C VAL A 90 12.31 -1.97 4.13
N ALA A 91 13.61 -2.27 4.23
CA ALA A 91 14.08 -3.41 5.02
C ALA A 91 13.71 -3.30 6.50
N VAL A 92 13.88 -2.12 7.10
CA VAL A 92 13.52 -1.86 8.50
C VAL A 92 12.00 -1.96 8.71
N ALA A 93 11.20 -1.42 7.78
CA ALA A 93 9.75 -1.49 7.85
C ALA A 93 9.24 -2.94 7.78
N ILE A 94 9.79 -3.75 6.86
CA ILE A 94 9.47 -5.17 6.74
C ILE A 94 9.89 -5.93 7.99
N ALA A 95 11.04 -5.61 8.57
CA ALA A 95 11.50 -6.24 9.82
C ALA A 95 10.54 -5.92 10.99
N GLY A 96 10.13 -4.67 11.16
CA GLY A 96 9.16 -4.26 12.20
C GLY A 96 7.80 -4.95 12.01
N MET A 97 7.32 -5.01 10.76
CA MET A 97 6.12 -5.75 10.38
C MET A 97 6.25 -7.24 10.73
N ALA A 98 7.37 -7.87 10.41
CA ALA A 98 7.63 -9.28 10.70
C ALA A 98 7.58 -9.57 12.20
N ILE A 99 8.14 -8.70 13.04
CA ILE A 99 8.07 -8.85 14.51
C ILE A 99 6.61 -8.90 15.00
N ILE A 100 5.75 -8.01 14.48
CA ILE A 100 4.35 -7.93 14.89
C ILE A 100 3.54 -9.13 14.38
N VAL A 101 3.80 -9.58 13.15
CA VAL A 101 3.07 -10.69 12.52
C VAL A 101 3.49 -12.05 13.10
N PHE A 102 4.78 -12.24 13.38
CA PHE A 102 5.35 -13.51 13.87
C PHE A 102 5.50 -13.59 15.39
N GLN A 103 4.96 -12.62 16.14
CA GLN A 103 4.98 -12.70 17.60
C GLN A 103 4.28 -14.00 18.10
N PRO A 104 4.78 -14.62 19.19
CA PRO A 104 4.17 -15.83 19.74
C PRO A 104 2.72 -15.58 20.18
N ARG A 105 1.86 -16.57 19.95
CA ARG A 105 0.43 -16.54 20.27
C ARG A 105 0.16 -17.05 21.68
#